data_AF-A0A537FVJ0-F1
#
_entry.id   AF-A0A537FVJ0-F1
#
_cell.length_a   1.000
_cell.length_b   1.000
_cell.length_c   1.000
_cell.angle_alpha   90.00
_cell.angle_beta   90.00
_cell.angle_gamma   90.00
#
_symmetry.space_group_name_H-M   'P 1'
#
loop_
_entity.id
_entity.type
_entity.pdbx_description
1 polymer ?
#
loop_
_entity_poly.entity_id
_entity_poly.type
_entity_poly.pdbx_seq_one_letter_code
_entity_poly.pdbx_strand_id
1 'polypeptide(L)'
;MTELSDEERNVLREAEEHEIELKRSSDRKMAEVVDRLVARTFLRIVSKDGRMPETYSITPRGVSVLRAWYAERDLADSDWMQEPQRDA
;
A
#
# COMPACT_ATOMS: atom_id res chain seq x y z
N MET A 1 8.87 -10.79 -6.75
CA MET A 1 8.49 -9.62 -5.93
C MET A 1 7.20 -9.07 -6.50
N THR A 2 6.21 -8.74 -5.68
CA THR A 2 4.97 -8.15 -6.22
C THR A 2 5.21 -6.66 -6.40
N GLU A 3 5.37 -6.20 -7.63
CA GLU A 3 5.62 -4.78 -7.89
C GLU A 3 4.36 -3.96 -7.56
N LEU A 4 4.51 -3.03 -6.61
CA LEU A 4 3.50 -2.02 -6.27
C LEU A 4 3.93 -0.70 -6.90
N SER A 5 3.00 0.02 -7.51
CA SER A 5 3.24 1.41 -7.90
C SER A 5 3.30 2.34 -6.67
N ASP A 6 3.85 3.55 -6.82
CA ASP A 6 3.84 4.56 -5.75
C ASP A 6 2.44 4.86 -5.23
N GLU A 7 1.46 4.88 -6.13
CA GLU A 7 0.06 5.14 -5.81
C GLU A 7 -0.55 3.98 -5.02
N GLU A 8 -0.30 2.74 -5.45
CA GLU A 8 -0.74 1.54 -4.73
C GLU A 8 -0.12 1.47 -3.33
N ARG A 9 1.16 1.82 -3.20
CA ARG A 9 1.85 1.90 -1.92
C ARG A 9 1.23 2.95 -1.00
N ASN A 10 0.98 4.15 -1.52
CA ASN A 10 0.41 5.22 -0.72
C ASN A 10 -0.97 4.83 -0.17
N VAL A 11 -1.80 4.20 -1.00
CA VAL A 11 -3.12 3.68 -0.59
C VAL A 11 -2.99 2.56 0.44
N LEU A 12 -2.06 1.61 0.27
CA LEU A 12 -1.86 0.55 1.26
C LEU A 12 -1.32 1.09 2.59
N ARG A 13 -0.45 2.10 2.57
CA ARG A 13 0.02 2.77 3.78
C ARG A 13 -1.13 3.45 4.51
N GLU A 14 -1.96 4.19 3.79
CA GLU A 14 -3.16 4.80 4.34
C GLU A 14 -4.09 3.74 4.96
N ALA A 15 -4.29 2.63 4.26
CA ALA A 15 -5.11 1.51 4.70
C ALA A 15 -4.57 0.74 5.93
N GLU A 16 -3.26 0.84 6.21
CA GLU A 16 -2.64 0.25 7.41
C GLU A 16 -2.94 1.09 8.67
N GLU A 17 -3.05 2.42 8.51
CA GLU A 17 -3.35 3.34 9.60
C GLU A 17 -4.86 3.44 9.89
N HIS A 18 -5.68 3.52 8.84
CA HIS A 18 -7.13 3.68 8.94
C HIS A 18 -7.89 3.06 7.76
N GLU A 19 -9.21 2.91 7.89
CA GLU A 19 -10.05 2.47 6.77
C GLU A 19 -10.16 3.56 5.70
N ILE A 20 -10.07 3.17 4.42
CA ILE A 20 -10.20 4.10 3.30
C ILE A 20 -11.68 4.29 2.98
N GLU A 21 -12.14 5.53 3.03
CA GLU A 21 -13.46 5.92 2.52
C GLU A 21 -13.35 6.48 1.10
N LEU A 22 -13.96 5.80 0.13
CA LEU A 22 -13.88 6.19 -1.27
C LEU A 22 -15.25 6.64 -1.80
N LYS A 23 -15.31 7.92 -2.20
CA LYS A 23 -16.39 8.45 -3.04
C LYS A 23 -16.03 8.33 -4.51
N ARG A 24 -16.40 7.21 -5.15
CA ARG A 24 -16.07 6.91 -6.55
C ARG A 24 -16.42 8.01 -7.55
N SER A 25 -17.51 8.75 -7.31
CA SER A 25 -17.94 9.87 -8.16
C SER A 25 -16.98 11.06 -8.12
N SER A 26 -16.21 11.20 -7.04
CA SER A 26 -15.30 12.33 -6.82
C SER A 26 -13.88 12.02 -7.25
N ASP A 27 -13.46 10.76 -7.17
CA ASP A 27 -12.05 10.38 -7.30
C ASP A 27 -11.84 9.11 -8.12
N ARG A 28 -12.05 9.23 -9.45
CA ARG A 28 -11.98 8.10 -10.39
C ARG A 28 -10.61 7.42 -10.40
N LYS A 29 -9.54 8.21 -10.32
CA LYS A 29 -8.16 7.68 -10.34
C LYS A 29 -7.89 6.85 -9.09
N MET A 30 -8.29 7.36 -7.92
CA MET A 30 -8.20 6.61 -6.66
C MET A 30 -9.04 5.33 -6.72
N ALA A 31 -10.24 5.38 -7.29
CA ALA A 31 -11.08 4.21 -7.46
C ALA A 31 -10.41 3.11 -8.30
N GLU A 32 -9.73 3.46 -9.39
CA GLU A 32 -8.98 2.51 -10.21
C GLU A 32 -7.81 1.87 -9.45
N VAL A 33 -7.12 2.63 -8.59
CA VAL A 33 -6.05 2.09 -7.72
C VAL A 33 -6.63 1.11 -6.70
N VAL A 34 -7.71 1.50 -6.01
CA VAL A 34 -8.40 0.66 -5.02
C VAL A 34 -8.91 -0.63 -5.68
N ASP A 35 -9.50 -0.55 -6.87
CA ASP A 35 -9.99 -1.72 -7.62
C ASP A 35 -8.86 -2.71 -7.93
N ARG A 36 -7.68 -2.21 -8.36
CA ARG A 36 -6.50 -3.07 -8.58
C ARG A 36 -6.05 -3.74 -7.29
N LEU A 37 -6.00 -3.00 -6.19
CA LEU A 37 -5.60 -3.54 -4.88
C LEU A 37 -6.60 -4.58 -4.35
N VAL A 38 -7.90 -4.37 -4.56
CA VAL A 38 -8.95 -5.35 -4.22
C VAL A 38 -8.83 -6.61 -5.08
N ALA A 39 -8.65 -6.46 -6.39
CA ALA A 39 -8.46 -7.59 -7.32
C ALA A 39 -7.22 -8.43 -6.96
N ARG A 40 -6.18 -7.78 -6.41
CA ARG A 40 -4.96 -8.43 -5.92
C ARG A 40 -5.08 -8.96 -4.50
N THR A 41 -6.26 -8.89 -3.88
CA THR A 41 -6.53 -9.32 -2.49
C THR A 41 -5.71 -8.57 -1.45
N PHE A 42 -5.30 -7.34 -1.73
CA PHE A 42 -4.56 -6.49 -0.79
C PHE A 42 -5.49 -5.61 0.03
N LEU A 43 -6.59 -5.16 -0.56
CA LEU A 43 -7.70 -4.51 0.14
C LEU A 43 -8.95 -5.41 0.13
N ARG A 44 -9.85 -5.18 1.08
CA ARG A 44 -11.20 -5.75 1.09
C ARG A 44 -12.22 -4.65 1.32
N ILE A 45 -13.40 -4.81 0.72
CA ILE A 45 -14.56 -3.95 0.98
C ILE A 45 -15.14 -4.34 2.35
N VAL A 46 -15.37 -3.35 3.21
CA VAL A 46 -15.97 -3.52 4.54
C VAL A 46 -17.40 -2.99 4.58
N SER A 47 -17.68 -1.91 3.85
CA SER A 47 -19.03 -1.38 3.70
C SER A 47 -19.31 -1.04 2.24
N LYS A 48 -20.46 -1.52 1.76
CA LYS A 48 -21.01 -1.23 0.42
C LYS A 48 -22.47 -0.82 0.55
N ASP A 49 -22.76 0.07 1.50
CA ASP A 49 -24.08 0.66 1.57
C ASP A 49 -24.15 1.77 0.52
N GLY A 50 -25.01 1.62 -0.51
CA GLY A 50 -25.06 2.54 -1.68
C GLY A 50 -25.47 3.99 -1.37
N ARG A 51 -25.62 4.33 -0.07
CA ARG A 51 -25.85 5.68 0.46
C ARG A 51 -24.60 6.29 1.10
N MET A 52 -23.58 5.48 1.39
CA MET A 52 -22.32 5.88 2.02
C MET A 52 -21.16 5.70 1.04
N PRO A 53 -20.04 6.44 1.23
CA PRO A 53 -18.80 6.09 0.55
C PRO A 53 -18.46 4.62 0.82
N GLU A 54 -17.91 3.94 -0.19
CA GLU A 54 -17.46 2.56 -0.01
C GLU A 54 -16.24 2.57 0.90
N THR A 55 -16.25 1.71 1.93
CA THR A 55 -15.16 1.64 2.91
C THR A 55 -14.31 0.41 2.66
N TYR A 56 -12.99 0.57 2.68
CA TYR A 56 -12.02 -0.48 2.41
C TYR A 56 -11.00 -0.59 3.54
N SER A 57 -10.60 -1.81 3.87
CA SER A 57 -9.51 -2.06 4.82
C SER A 57 -8.41 -2.89 4.19
N ILE A 58 -7.19 -2.73 4.69
CA ILE A 58 -6.08 -3.59 4.33
C ILE A 58 -6.31 -5.03 4.80
N THR A 59 -5.87 -5.97 3.98
CA THR A 59 -5.85 -7.40 4.32
C THR A 59 -4.50 -7.77 4.94
N PRO A 60 -4.40 -8.90 5.66
CA PRO A 60 -3.10 -9.42 6.13
C PRO A 60 -2.07 -9.59 5.02
N ARG A 61 -2.53 -9.93 3.81
CA ARG A 61 -1.68 -10.04 2.61
C ARG A 61 -1.16 -8.67 2.18
N GLY A 62 -2.03 -7.66 2.13
CA GLY A 62 -1.65 -6.28 1.83
C GLY A 62 -0.58 -5.75 2.79
N VAL A 63 -0.77 -5.98 4.09
CA VAL A 63 0.21 -5.62 5.14
C VAL A 63 1.55 -6.31 4.90
N SER A 64 1.53 -7.62 4.61
CA SER A 64 2.75 -8.39 4.39
C SER A 64 3.55 -7.90 3.17
N VAL A 65 2.87 -7.56 2.07
CA VAL A 65 3.52 -7.03 0.86
C VAL A 65 4.08 -5.63 1.11
N LEU A 66 3.33 -4.76 1.79
CA LEU A 66 3.78 -3.41 2.14
C LEU A 66 5.05 -3.47 3.01
N ARG A 67 5.08 -4.33 4.03
CA ARG A 67 6.24 -4.50 4.92
C ARG A 67 7.46 -5.10 4.23
N ALA A 68 7.26 -6.08 3.35
CA ALA A 68 8.35 -6.64 2.56
C ALA A 68 9.03 -5.56 1.72
N TRP A 69 8.23 -4.70 1.07
CA TRP A 69 8.77 -3.59 0.28
C TRP A 69 9.58 -2.59 1.12
N TYR A 70 9.10 -2.24 2.32
CA TYR A 70 9.86 -1.37 3.23
C TYR A 70 11.17 -2.01 3.69
N ALA A 71 11.17 -3.30 4.02
CA ALA A 71 12.37 -4.02 4.42
C ALA A 71 13.41 -4.10 3.28
N GLU A 72 12.97 -4.29 2.05
CA GLU A 72 13.86 -4.29 0.87
C GLU A 72 14.51 -2.92 0.64
N ARG A 73 13.79 -1.83 0.95
CA ARG A 73 14.35 -0.48 0.91
C ARG A 73 15.29 -0.16 2.04
N ASP A 74 14.95 -0.56 3.26
CA ASP A 74 15.83 -0.36 4.43
C ASP A 74 17.17 -1.08 4.23
N LEU A 75 17.13 -2.28 3.64
CA LEU A 75 18.33 -3.00 3.21
C LEU A 75 19.07 -2.28 2.07
N ALA A 76 18.35 -1.77 1.07
CA ALA A 76 18.96 -1.04 -0.04
C ALA A 76 19.58 0.31 0.40
N ASP A 77 18.99 1.00 1.38
CA ASP A 77 19.54 2.24 1.97
C ASP A 77 20.71 1.94 2.93
N SER A 78 20.69 0.78 3.62
CA SER A 78 21.79 0.34 4.48
C SER A 78 23.04 -0.09 3.71
N ASP A 79 22.89 -0.62 2.50
CA ASP A 79 24.00 -1.04 1.64
C ASP A 79 24.89 0.15 1.17
N TRP A 80 24.37 1.38 1.25
CA TRP A 80 25.14 2.61 0.98
C TRP A 80 25.91 3.15 2.18
N MET A 81 25.77 2.55 3.37
CA MET A 81 26.42 2.98 4.62
C MET A 81 27.60 2.09 5.05
N GLN A 82 28.01 1.11 4.24
CA GLN A 82 29.31 0.45 4.41
C GLN A 82 30.41 1.22 3.66
N GLU A 83 30.81 2.38 4.18
CA GLU A 83 32.16 2.86 3.89
C GLU A 83 33.15 1.83 4.47
N PRO A 84 34.06 1.25 3.67
CA PRO A 84 35.17 0.52 4.26
C PRO A 84 35.99 1.56 5.02
N GLN A 85 36.02 1.47 6.35
CA GLN A 85 37.11 2.08 7.11
C GLN A 85 38.41 1.49 6.55
N ARG A 86 39.02 2.22 5.63
CA ARG A 86 40.40 2.01 5.23
C ARG A 86 41.23 2.42 6.44
N ASP A 87 41.55 1.46 7.28
CA ASP A 87 42.76 1.52 8.10
C ASP A 87 43.96 1.62 7.14
N ALA A 88 44.59 2.79 7.10
CA ALA A 88 45.99 3.01 6.71
C ALA A 88 46.45 4.41 7.10
#